data_AF-A0A915A798-F1
#
_entry.id   AF-A0A915A798-F1
#
_cell.length_a   1.000
_cell.length_b   1.000
_cell.length_c   1.000
_cell.angle_alpha   90.00
_cell.angle_beta   90.00
_cell.angle_gamma   90.00
#
_symmetry.space_group_name_H-M   'P 1'
#
loop_
_entity.id
_entity.type
_entity.pdbx_description
1 polymer ?
#
loop_
_entity_poly.entity_id
_entity_poly.type
_entity_poly.pdbx_seq_one_letter_code
_entity_poly.pdbx_strand_id
1 'polypeptide(L)'
;LLLLLQSLKLTLSTSVIQFTDFHLDKGYRAFGGDPKRMCHLSGQATKNRTIGDFGNYNCDSPKALVKHILTMASMTLRQPDFIIWTGDTFPHISDNSEKDVENLMYQTTLYLREVFPNIRVFPVFGNHDYSPSDQLPDVENILYRVMFEHWENWIGEEAMKTFRKGGYYVSDISDETILLGLNTVLYYRKNHYKMRIANDPTGQFAFMREQLGTARDDNRTAHIIAHIPPGAFEQSPNVTWLQDKFNTELLQILREYSDVIRSVLFGHNHRDSFRLLKGEDGSSLAAFFIAPAVSPGQFNLPGSTANNPSFRIIDYDKHWHITDIRQYYVNLPELNKNPGTVAELEYSFKHAYDIESKYISAEDINNLIQRLKDDDRLFERYSFYNSVGASSKPFKGQWKDAHLCALEYLDYDAYWSCLDQHHVTQSPPTDGISSSNVFLALCFSIMYFILYS
;
A
#
# COMPACT_ATOMS: atom_id res chain seq x y z
N LEU A 1 -45.50 -28.18 -9.52
CA LEU A 1 -44.09 -28.16 -9.08
C LEU A 1 -43.16 -27.56 -10.18
N LEU A 2 -43.61 -26.52 -10.89
CA LEU A 2 -42.91 -25.97 -12.07
C LEU A 2 -43.05 -24.43 -12.20
N LEU A 3 -43.37 -23.75 -11.09
CA LEU A 3 -43.59 -22.29 -11.05
C LEU A 3 -42.87 -21.61 -9.86
N LEU A 4 -41.76 -22.19 -9.38
CA LEU A 4 -40.95 -21.64 -8.28
C LEU A 4 -39.46 -21.50 -8.64
N LEU A 5 -39.17 -21.33 -9.92
CA LEU A 5 -37.88 -20.86 -10.43
C LEU A 5 -38.00 -19.42 -10.95
N GLN A 6 -38.70 -18.56 -10.22
CA GLN A 6 -38.38 -17.14 -10.29
C GLN A 6 -36.99 -17.01 -9.68
N SER A 7 -36.02 -16.83 -10.58
CA SER A 7 -34.66 -16.44 -10.31
C SER A 7 -34.59 -15.48 -9.12
N LEU A 8 -34.22 -15.98 -7.94
CA LEU A 8 -33.29 -15.20 -7.13
C LEU A 8 -32.06 -15.04 -8.03
N LYS A 9 -31.98 -13.93 -8.75
CA LYS A 9 -30.67 -13.36 -9.04
C LYS A 9 -30.11 -13.07 -7.64
N LEU A 10 -29.42 -14.04 -7.05
CA LEU A 10 -28.43 -13.74 -6.02
C LEU A 10 -27.63 -12.61 -6.66
N THR A 11 -27.71 -11.41 -6.09
CA THR A 11 -26.75 -10.37 -6.40
C THR A 11 -25.41 -10.98 -6.05
N LEU A 12 -24.66 -11.46 -7.05
CA LEU A 12 -23.29 -11.89 -6.82
C LEU A 12 -22.56 -10.64 -6.31
N SER A 13 -22.28 -10.60 -5.02
CA SER A 13 -21.34 -9.65 -4.46
C SER A 13 -19.95 -10.12 -4.88
N THR A 14 -19.17 -9.23 -5.47
CA THR A 14 -17.77 -9.53 -5.78
C THR A 14 -16.93 -9.32 -4.52
N SER A 15 -16.07 -10.27 -4.19
CA SER A 15 -15.18 -10.19 -3.03
C SER A 15 -13.73 -10.36 -3.47
N VAL A 16 -12.91 -9.37 -3.16
CA VAL A 16 -11.51 -9.27 -3.59
C VAL A 16 -10.60 -9.25 -2.38
N ILE A 17 -9.46 -9.96 -2.42
CA ILE A 17 -8.44 -9.85 -1.36
C ILE A 17 -7.41 -8.80 -1.79
N GLN A 18 -7.06 -7.89 -0.89
CA GLN A 18 -5.91 -7.01 -1.06
C GLN A 18 -4.79 -7.43 -0.09
N PHE A 19 -3.61 -7.67 -0.66
CA PHE A 19 -2.34 -7.76 0.06
C PHE A 19 -1.44 -6.59 -0.32
N THR A 20 -0.54 -6.22 0.59
CA THR A 20 0.48 -5.21 0.32
C THR A 20 1.66 -5.38 1.27
N ASP A 21 2.83 -4.88 0.87
CA ASP A 21 3.98 -4.68 1.74
C ASP A 21 4.38 -5.97 2.48
N PHE A 22 4.68 -7.02 1.70
CA PHE A 22 5.12 -8.31 2.23
C PHE A 22 6.46 -8.19 2.95
N HIS A 23 7.40 -7.43 2.37
CA HIS A 23 8.80 -7.34 2.80
C HIS A 23 9.36 -8.70 3.26
N LEU A 24 9.50 -9.64 2.33
CA LEU A 24 9.95 -10.99 2.63
C LEU A 24 11.45 -11.02 2.94
N ASP A 25 11.79 -11.19 4.21
CA ASP A 25 13.16 -11.25 4.67
C ASP A 25 13.69 -12.70 4.75
N LYS A 26 14.56 -13.06 3.78
CA LYS A 26 15.29 -14.34 3.77
C LYS A 26 16.43 -14.40 4.80
N GLY A 27 16.94 -13.25 5.21
CA GLY A 27 17.99 -13.08 6.21
C GLY A 27 17.48 -13.21 7.65
N TYR A 28 16.17 -13.09 7.88
CA TYR A 28 15.55 -13.24 9.20
C TYR A 28 16.00 -14.55 9.90
N ARG A 29 16.40 -14.43 11.17
CA ARG A 29 16.72 -15.57 12.03
C ARG A 29 15.97 -15.49 13.35
N ALA A 30 15.07 -16.45 13.55
CA ALA A 30 14.33 -16.58 14.80
C ALA A 30 15.25 -16.86 15.99
N PHE A 31 16.29 -17.68 15.79
CA PHE A 31 17.31 -17.95 16.80
C PHE A 31 18.55 -17.09 16.54
N GLY A 32 18.90 -16.26 17.51
CA GLY A 32 20.10 -15.42 17.46
C GLY A 32 20.03 -14.22 16.50
N GLY A 33 18.85 -13.89 15.97
CA GLY A 33 18.62 -12.65 15.24
C GLY A 33 18.63 -11.43 16.16
N ASP A 34 19.15 -10.31 15.68
CA ASP A 34 19.17 -9.04 16.39
C ASP A 34 18.06 -8.10 15.85
N PRO A 35 17.01 -7.77 16.63
CA PRO A 35 15.97 -6.83 16.22
C PRO A 35 16.48 -5.42 15.85
N LYS A 36 17.72 -5.07 16.20
CA LYS A 36 18.35 -3.80 15.77
C LYS A 36 19.00 -3.87 14.39
N ARG A 37 19.03 -5.06 13.78
CA ARG A 37 19.69 -5.35 12.50
C ARG A 37 18.79 -6.21 11.62
N MET A 38 17.52 -5.82 11.48
CA MET A 38 16.50 -6.54 10.69
C MET A 38 16.34 -8.01 11.08
N CYS A 39 16.65 -8.36 12.34
CA CYS A 39 16.61 -9.75 12.82
C CYS A 39 17.60 -10.69 12.11
N HIS A 40 18.64 -10.14 11.48
CA HIS A 40 19.74 -10.92 10.92
C HIS A 40 20.75 -11.30 12.00
N LEU A 41 21.64 -12.25 11.70
CA LEU A 41 22.72 -12.60 12.62
C LEU A 41 23.71 -11.44 12.73
N SER A 42 24.12 -11.13 13.95
CA SER A 42 25.25 -10.25 14.22
C SER A 42 26.39 -11.07 14.83
N GLY A 43 27.63 -10.85 14.38
CA GLY A 43 28.79 -11.72 14.68
C GLY A 43 29.07 -12.03 16.17
N GLN A 44 28.46 -11.30 17.11
CA GLN A 44 28.58 -11.57 18.54
C GLN A 44 27.26 -11.54 19.34
N ALA A 45 26.20 -10.86 18.88
CA ALA A 45 25.05 -10.61 19.76
C ALA A 45 23.94 -11.66 19.57
N THR A 46 23.57 -12.30 20.68
CA THR A 46 22.33 -13.10 20.92
C THR A 46 22.37 -14.62 20.73
N LYS A 47 23.51 -15.30 20.97
CA LYS A 47 23.61 -16.78 20.86
C LYS A 47 22.63 -17.63 21.71
N ASN A 48 21.71 -17.06 22.50
CA ASN A 48 20.75 -17.80 23.34
C ASN A 48 19.34 -17.15 23.41
N ARG A 49 18.93 -16.36 22.41
CA ARG A 49 17.59 -15.73 22.41
C ARG A 49 16.81 -16.11 21.14
N THR A 50 15.58 -16.56 21.33
CA THR A 50 14.58 -16.67 20.27
C THR A 50 13.73 -15.40 20.23
N ILE A 51 13.60 -14.79 19.06
CA ILE A 51 12.85 -13.54 18.86
C ILE A 51 11.46 -13.72 18.22
N GLY A 52 11.13 -14.97 17.86
CA GLY A 52 9.86 -15.39 17.25
C GLY A 52 10.09 -16.03 15.88
N ASP A 53 9.43 -17.15 15.58
CA ASP A 53 9.53 -17.82 14.28
C ASP A 53 8.74 -17.11 13.18
N PHE A 54 7.70 -16.38 13.57
CA PHE A 54 6.79 -15.69 12.65
C PHE A 54 7.05 -14.18 12.57
N GLY A 55 8.09 -13.66 13.23
CA GLY A 55 8.51 -12.27 13.06
C GLY A 55 8.63 -11.49 14.36
N ASN A 56 9.01 -10.23 14.22
CA ASN A 56 9.22 -9.28 15.30
C ASN A 56 8.82 -7.88 14.79
N TYR A 57 8.23 -7.04 15.63
CA TYR A 57 7.80 -5.68 15.23
C TYR A 57 8.94 -4.73 14.81
N ASN A 58 10.21 -5.11 15.01
CA ASN A 58 11.36 -4.33 14.53
C ASN A 58 11.96 -4.88 13.24
N CYS A 59 11.31 -5.85 12.60
CA CYS A 59 11.86 -6.61 11.49
C CYS A 59 10.81 -6.89 10.43
N ASP A 60 11.31 -7.14 9.23
CA ASP A 60 10.48 -7.56 8.11
C ASP A 60 10.08 -9.04 8.19
N SER A 61 9.15 -9.43 7.31
CA SER A 61 8.46 -10.71 7.38
C SER A 61 9.39 -11.89 7.11
N PRO A 62 9.57 -12.84 8.04
CA PRO A 62 10.14 -14.13 7.66
C PRO A 62 9.21 -14.86 6.69
N LYS A 63 9.77 -15.79 5.91
CA LYS A 63 9.00 -16.71 5.04
C LYS A 63 7.82 -17.37 5.76
N ALA A 64 7.99 -17.76 7.02
CA ALA A 64 6.95 -18.41 7.81
C ALA A 64 5.70 -17.52 7.93
N LEU A 65 5.88 -16.22 8.16
CA LEU A 65 4.78 -15.27 8.28
C LEU A 65 4.04 -15.07 6.96
N VAL A 66 4.78 -14.85 5.87
CA VAL A 66 4.17 -14.66 4.54
C VAL A 66 3.33 -15.87 4.17
N LYS A 67 3.85 -17.10 4.33
CA LYS A 67 3.07 -18.32 4.07
C LYS A 67 1.87 -18.47 5.00
N HIS A 68 2.00 -18.09 6.26
CA HIS A 68 0.91 -18.14 7.24
C HIS A 68 -0.24 -17.22 6.85
N ILE A 69 0.06 -15.96 6.54
CA ILE A 69 -0.95 -14.96 6.15
C ILE A 69 -1.66 -15.35 4.86
N LEU A 70 -0.93 -15.82 3.84
CA LEU A 70 -1.56 -16.31 2.61
C LEU A 70 -2.52 -17.48 2.89
N THR A 71 -2.11 -18.41 3.75
CA THR A 71 -2.95 -19.56 4.14
C THR A 71 -4.20 -19.11 4.92
N MET A 72 -4.06 -18.16 5.84
CA MET A 72 -5.20 -17.61 6.57
C MET A 72 -6.18 -16.89 5.65
N ALA A 73 -5.67 -16.14 4.68
CA ALA A 73 -6.50 -15.48 3.68
C ALA A 73 -7.27 -16.49 2.82
N SER A 74 -6.63 -17.58 2.36
CA SER A 74 -7.32 -18.61 1.58
C SER A 74 -8.33 -19.42 2.40
N MET A 75 -8.12 -19.57 3.71
CA MET A 75 -9.11 -20.15 4.61
C MET A 75 -10.30 -19.21 4.85
N THR A 76 -10.07 -17.90 4.83
CA THR A 76 -11.10 -16.87 5.06
C THR A 76 -11.96 -16.64 3.83
N LEU A 77 -11.34 -16.54 2.65
CA LEU A 77 -12.01 -16.42 1.35
C LEU A 77 -11.33 -17.35 0.34
N ARG A 78 -11.93 -18.52 0.15
CA ARG A 78 -11.35 -19.62 -0.66
C ARG A 78 -11.30 -19.30 -2.16
N GLN A 79 -12.28 -18.55 -2.66
CA GLN A 79 -12.42 -18.22 -4.08
C GLN A 79 -12.76 -16.73 -4.20
N PRO A 80 -11.77 -15.83 -3.99
CA PRO A 80 -11.96 -14.43 -4.34
C PRO A 80 -12.10 -14.29 -5.85
N ASP A 81 -12.83 -13.28 -6.31
CA ASP A 81 -12.96 -13.01 -7.75
C ASP A 81 -11.59 -12.67 -8.38
N PHE A 82 -10.75 -11.95 -7.62
CA PHE A 82 -9.34 -11.71 -7.92
C PHE A 82 -8.60 -11.23 -6.66
N ILE A 83 -7.29 -11.08 -6.77
CA ILE A 83 -6.42 -10.56 -5.73
C ILE A 83 -5.76 -9.27 -6.22
N ILE A 84 -5.64 -8.28 -5.35
CA ILE A 84 -4.83 -7.08 -5.56
C ILE A 84 -3.56 -7.22 -4.73
N TRP A 85 -2.41 -6.93 -5.33
CA TRP A 85 -1.12 -6.90 -4.65
C TRP A 85 -0.42 -5.57 -4.90
N THR A 86 -0.46 -4.66 -3.94
CA THR A 86 0.08 -3.31 -4.10
C THR A 86 1.58 -3.17 -3.80
N GLY A 87 2.38 -4.18 -4.14
CA GLY A 87 3.85 -4.09 -4.15
C GLY A 87 4.55 -4.31 -2.81
N ASP A 88 5.83 -3.91 -2.77
CA ASP A 88 6.79 -3.99 -1.67
C ASP A 88 7.05 -5.41 -1.15
N THR A 89 7.82 -6.14 -1.95
CA THR A 89 8.26 -7.51 -1.67
C THR A 89 9.58 -7.56 -0.93
N PHE A 90 10.50 -6.64 -1.22
CA PHE A 90 11.87 -6.71 -0.73
C PHE A 90 12.00 -6.09 0.67
N PRO A 91 12.81 -6.68 1.59
CA PRO A 91 12.96 -6.13 2.93
C PRO A 91 13.76 -4.82 2.94
N HIS A 92 13.66 -4.07 4.04
CA HIS A 92 14.36 -2.82 4.31
C HIS A 92 15.85 -3.03 4.60
N ILE A 93 16.59 -3.53 3.60
CA ILE A 93 18.05 -3.70 3.60
C ILE A 93 18.65 -3.02 2.37
N SER A 94 19.92 -2.60 2.46
CA SER A 94 20.57 -1.79 1.43
C SER A 94 21.61 -2.53 0.58
N ASP A 95 22.00 -3.73 0.99
CA ASP A 95 23.04 -4.53 0.32
C ASP A 95 22.40 -5.67 -0.48
N ASN A 96 21.85 -5.32 -1.65
CA ASN A 96 21.16 -6.25 -2.54
C ASN A 96 21.37 -5.89 -4.01
N SER A 97 21.40 -6.89 -4.88
CA SER A 97 21.42 -6.68 -6.33
C SER A 97 20.00 -6.63 -6.91
N GLU A 98 19.84 -6.12 -8.13
CA GLU A 98 18.57 -6.24 -8.88
C GLU A 98 18.14 -7.71 -9.00
N LYS A 99 19.11 -8.63 -9.13
CA LYS A 99 18.82 -10.06 -9.22
C LYS A 99 18.25 -10.64 -7.93
N ASP A 100 18.69 -10.15 -6.77
CA ASP A 100 18.12 -10.58 -5.49
C ASP A 100 16.67 -10.14 -5.36
N VAL A 101 16.35 -8.92 -5.81
CA VAL A 101 14.98 -8.38 -5.87
C VAL A 101 14.11 -9.21 -6.80
N GLU A 102 14.53 -9.41 -8.05
CA GLU A 102 13.84 -10.26 -9.02
C GLU A 102 13.52 -11.65 -8.45
N ASN A 103 14.52 -12.31 -7.86
CA ASN A 103 14.37 -13.66 -7.32
C ASN A 103 13.38 -13.70 -6.15
N LEU A 104 13.35 -12.66 -5.33
CA LEU A 104 12.41 -12.57 -4.20
C LEU A 104 10.98 -12.29 -4.68
N MET A 105 10.81 -11.38 -5.65
CA MET A 105 9.52 -11.10 -6.29
C MET A 105 8.95 -12.33 -6.99
N TYR A 106 9.79 -13.06 -7.71
CA TYR A 106 9.39 -14.33 -8.32
C TYR A 106 8.98 -15.37 -7.26
N GLN A 107 9.72 -15.46 -6.15
CA GLN A 107 9.37 -16.38 -5.07
C GLN A 107 8.03 -16.04 -4.40
N THR A 108 7.74 -14.76 -4.17
CA THR A 108 6.43 -14.32 -3.65
C THR A 108 5.31 -14.58 -4.65
N THR A 109 5.58 -14.38 -5.95
CA THR A 109 4.66 -14.77 -7.04
C THR A 109 4.33 -16.26 -6.97
N LEU A 110 5.32 -17.13 -6.73
CA LEU A 110 5.09 -18.57 -6.56
C LEU A 110 4.26 -18.90 -5.32
N TYR A 111 4.43 -18.19 -4.20
CA TYR A 111 3.60 -18.39 -3.01
C TYR A 111 2.13 -18.03 -3.24
N LEU A 112 1.87 -16.94 -3.96
CA LEU A 112 0.52 -16.57 -4.35
C LEU A 112 -0.12 -17.64 -5.25
N ARG A 113 0.62 -18.16 -6.24
CA ARG A 113 0.16 -19.25 -7.11
C ARG A 113 -0.09 -20.57 -6.38
N GLU A 114 0.77 -20.91 -5.42
CA GLU A 114 0.65 -22.11 -4.60
C GLU A 114 -0.64 -22.08 -3.78
N VAL A 115 -0.97 -20.93 -3.19
CA VAL A 115 -2.11 -20.78 -2.27
C VAL A 115 -3.42 -20.46 -3.00
N PHE A 116 -3.36 -19.68 -4.08
CA PHE A 116 -4.52 -19.25 -4.87
C PHE A 116 -4.36 -19.70 -6.33
N PRO A 117 -4.44 -21.02 -6.60
CA PRO A 117 -4.35 -21.53 -7.96
C PRO A 117 -5.53 -21.02 -8.80
N ASN A 118 -5.25 -20.61 -10.04
CA ASN A 118 -6.24 -20.12 -11.01
C ASN A 118 -6.95 -18.79 -10.63
N ILE A 119 -6.49 -18.09 -9.61
CA ILE A 119 -6.97 -16.74 -9.29
C ILE A 119 -6.05 -15.72 -9.97
N ARG A 120 -6.63 -14.71 -10.64
CA ARG A 120 -5.85 -13.59 -11.18
C ARG A 120 -5.38 -12.69 -10.04
N VAL A 121 -4.12 -12.27 -10.10
CA VAL A 121 -3.54 -11.31 -9.18
C VAL A 121 -3.17 -10.06 -9.96
N PHE A 122 -3.56 -8.88 -9.49
CA PHE A 122 -3.17 -7.61 -10.09
C PHE A 122 -2.05 -6.97 -9.25
N PRO A 123 -0.77 -7.18 -9.63
CA PRO A 123 0.37 -6.64 -8.93
C PRO A 123 0.74 -5.24 -9.43
N VAL A 124 1.23 -4.39 -8.55
CA VAL A 124 2.03 -3.20 -8.90
C VAL A 124 3.36 -3.23 -8.17
N PHE A 125 4.34 -2.47 -8.65
CA PHE A 125 5.63 -2.34 -7.98
C PHE A 125 5.56 -1.39 -6.79
N GLY A 126 6.23 -1.76 -5.71
CA GLY A 126 6.55 -0.85 -4.62
C GLY A 126 7.97 -0.28 -4.70
N ASN A 127 8.30 0.68 -3.84
CA ASN A 127 9.60 1.35 -3.90
C ASN A 127 10.76 0.44 -3.49
N HIS A 128 10.52 -0.61 -2.70
CA HIS A 128 11.53 -1.61 -2.37
C HIS A 128 11.69 -2.69 -3.45
N ASP A 129 10.82 -2.75 -4.45
CA ASP A 129 10.89 -3.71 -5.55
C ASP A 129 11.92 -3.33 -6.63
N TYR A 130 13.00 -2.63 -6.28
CA TYR A 130 14.13 -2.36 -7.18
C TYR A 130 15.44 -2.24 -6.40
N SER A 131 16.57 -2.39 -7.11
CA SER A 131 17.89 -2.12 -6.54
C SER A 131 18.67 -1.10 -7.38
N PRO A 132 19.18 -0.02 -6.78
CA PRO A 132 18.93 0.40 -5.39
C PRO A 132 17.44 0.71 -5.15
N SER A 133 16.96 0.54 -3.91
CA SER A 133 15.57 0.87 -3.56
C SER A 133 15.22 2.31 -3.91
N ASP A 134 13.94 2.53 -4.19
CA ASP A 134 13.32 3.80 -4.62
C ASP A 134 13.67 4.24 -6.05
N GLN A 135 14.69 3.65 -6.70
CA GLN A 135 15.25 4.15 -7.96
C GLN A 135 14.65 3.50 -9.22
N LEU A 136 13.35 3.16 -9.21
CA LEU A 136 12.70 2.57 -10.40
C LEU A 136 12.83 3.53 -11.61
N PRO A 137 13.36 3.08 -12.75
CA PRO A 137 13.69 3.95 -13.87
C PRO A 137 12.48 4.18 -14.79
N ASP A 138 12.47 5.31 -15.51
CA ASP A 138 11.43 5.63 -16.52
C ASP A 138 11.75 5.08 -17.91
N VAL A 139 12.38 3.91 -17.95
CA VAL A 139 12.72 3.18 -19.16
C VAL A 139 12.54 1.67 -18.94
N GLU A 140 12.40 0.95 -20.05
CA GLU A 140 12.44 -0.50 -20.03
C GLU A 140 13.73 -1.00 -19.38
N ASN A 141 13.58 -1.95 -18.47
CA ASN A 141 14.66 -2.56 -17.70
C ASN A 141 14.41 -4.07 -17.54
N ILE A 142 15.42 -4.76 -16.98
CA ILE A 142 15.39 -6.22 -16.84
C ILE A 142 14.24 -6.65 -15.92
N LEU A 143 14.04 -5.96 -14.79
CA LEU A 143 12.97 -6.28 -13.86
C LEU A 143 11.59 -6.21 -14.53
N TYR A 144 11.28 -5.12 -15.27
CA TYR A 144 9.99 -4.99 -15.95
C TYR A 144 9.77 -6.12 -16.97
N ARG A 145 10.81 -6.51 -17.71
CA ARG A 145 10.72 -7.61 -18.68
C ARG A 145 10.47 -8.95 -17.99
N VAL A 146 11.25 -9.27 -16.96
CA VAL A 146 11.17 -10.55 -16.23
C VAL A 146 9.84 -10.66 -15.48
N MET A 147 9.42 -9.59 -14.79
CA MET A 147 8.16 -9.62 -14.06
C MET A 147 6.95 -9.65 -14.99
N PHE A 148 7.01 -9.04 -16.18
CA PHE A 148 5.97 -9.24 -17.19
C PHE A 148 5.82 -10.72 -17.57
N GLU A 149 6.91 -11.41 -17.88
CA GLU A 149 6.88 -12.85 -18.20
C GLU A 149 6.28 -13.69 -17.06
N HIS A 150 6.46 -13.25 -15.81
CA HIS A 150 5.86 -13.89 -14.66
C HIS A 150 4.41 -13.50 -14.41
N TRP A 151 3.95 -12.33 -14.83
CA TRP A 151 2.62 -11.81 -14.49
C TRP A 151 1.66 -11.73 -15.68
N GLU A 152 2.11 -12.02 -16.90
CA GLU A 152 1.33 -11.98 -18.14
C GLU A 152 -0.02 -12.70 -18.03
N ASN A 153 -0.04 -13.93 -17.51
CA ASN A 153 -1.28 -14.70 -17.31
C ASN A 153 -2.26 -14.07 -16.32
N TRP A 154 -1.82 -13.09 -15.52
CA TRP A 154 -2.68 -12.36 -14.61
C TRP A 154 -3.14 -11.02 -15.18
N ILE A 155 -2.24 -10.27 -15.82
CA ILE A 155 -2.52 -8.89 -16.27
C ILE A 155 -2.93 -8.79 -17.75
N GLY A 156 -2.68 -9.84 -18.54
CA GLY A 156 -2.99 -9.93 -19.97
C GLY A 156 -1.81 -9.56 -20.87
N GLU A 157 -1.75 -10.18 -22.06
CA GLU A 157 -0.69 -9.95 -23.06
C GLU A 157 -0.67 -8.50 -23.58
N GLU A 158 -1.85 -7.88 -23.73
CA GLU A 158 -1.99 -6.49 -24.18
C GLU A 158 -1.28 -5.47 -23.27
N ALA A 159 -1.04 -5.82 -22.00
CA ALA A 159 -0.31 -4.99 -21.05
C ALA A 159 1.21 -4.92 -21.36
N MET A 160 1.75 -5.80 -22.21
CA MET A 160 3.20 -5.95 -22.41
C MET A 160 3.90 -4.63 -22.69
N LYS A 161 3.35 -3.82 -23.59
CA LYS A 161 4.01 -2.60 -24.07
C LYS A 161 4.14 -1.55 -22.96
N THR A 162 3.07 -1.29 -22.21
CA THR A 162 3.09 -0.30 -21.12
C THR A 162 3.83 -0.83 -19.91
N PHE A 163 3.65 -2.12 -19.58
CA PHE A 163 4.32 -2.75 -18.46
C PHE A 163 5.84 -2.76 -18.64
N ARG A 164 6.34 -3.14 -19.84
CA ARG A 164 7.78 -3.09 -20.12
C ARG A 164 8.31 -1.66 -20.19
N LYS A 165 7.50 -0.70 -20.60
CA LYS A 165 7.90 0.71 -20.69
C LYS A 165 8.09 1.38 -19.33
N GLY A 166 7.22 1.08 -18.35
CA GLY A 166 7.20 1.81 -17.08
C GLY A 166 6.57 1.09 -15.89
N GLY A 167 6.29 -0.20 -15.99
CA GLY A 167 5.72 -1.00 -14.90
C GLY A 167 4.25 -0.69 -14.59
N TYR A 168 3.54 0.01 -15.48
CA TYR A 168 2.11 0.32 -15.37
C TYR A 168 1.32 -0.35 -16.49
N TYR A 169 0.03 -0.60 -16.28
CA TYR A 169 -0.80 -1.32 -17.24
C TYR A 169 -2.30 -1.07 -17.05
N VAL A 170 -3.09 -1.51 -18.03
CA VAL A 170 -4.54 -1.66 -17.97
C VAL A 170 -4.89 -3.14 -18.16
N SER A 171 -5.91 -3.62 -17.48
CA SER A 171 -6.46 -4.97 -17.67
C SER A 171 -7.97 -4.96 -17.53
N ASP A 172 -8.67 -5.70 -18.37
CA ASP A 172 -10.12 -5.89 -18.23
C ASP A 172 -10.41 -6.81 -17.03
N ILE A 173 -11.23 -6.34 -16.10
CA ILE A 173 -11.75 -7.17 -15.00
C ILE A 173 -13.16 -7.69 -15.26
N SER A 174 -13.90 -6.98 -16.12
CA SER A 174 -15.15 -7.41 -16.74
C SER A 174 -15.38 -6.62 -18.02
N ASP A 175 -16.40 -7.01 -18.80
CA ASP A 175 -16.78 -6.29 -20.02
C ASP A 175 -17.08 -4.79 -19.74
N GLU A 176 -17.57 -4.47 -18.54
CA GLU A 176 -17.98 -3.12 -18.14
C GLU A 176 -16.93 -2.40 -17.28
N THR A 177 -15.79 -3.03 -16.95
CA THR A 177 -14.84 -2.43 -15.98
C THR A 177 -13.38 -2.81 -16.24
N ILE A 178 -12.53 -1.80 -16.23
CA ILE A 178 -11.07 -1.92 -16.32
C ILE A 178 -10.40 -1.77 -14.94
N LEU A 179 -9.19 -2.29 -14.82
CA LEU A 179 -8.27 -2.02 -13.72
C LEU A 179 -7.00 -1.38 -14.26
N LEU A 180 -6.61 -0.25 -13.67
CA LEU A 180 -5.34 0.44 -13.92
C LEU A 180 -4.36 0.14 -12.79
N GLY A 181 -3.27 -0.56 -13.12
CA GLY A 181 -2.13 -0.73 -12.23
C GLY A 181 -1.09 0.34 -12.49
N LEU A 182 -0.88 1.24 -11.54
CA LEU A 182 0.04 2.37 -11.68
C LEU A 182 1.38 2.09 -10.98
N ASN A 183 2.45 2.61 -11.56
CA ASN A 183 3.76 2.71 -10.95
C ASN A 183 3.95 4.12 -10.36
N THR A 184 3.49 4.33 -9.12
CA THR A 184 3.64 5.61 -8.41
C THR A 184 5.04 5.81 -7.81
N VAL A 185 5.93 4.80 -7.87
CA VAL A 185 7.35 4.94 -7.48
C VAL A 185 8.08 5.92 -8.39
N LEU A 186 7.65 6.06 -9.66
CA LEU A 186 8.16 7.09 -10.57
C LEU A 186 7.92 8.52 -10.06
N TYR A 187 6.94 8.69 -9.17
CA TYR A 187 6.56 9.98 -8.61
C TYR A 187 7.16 10.23 -7.23
N TYR A 188 7.88 9.25 -6.68
CA TYR A 188 8.40 9.29 -5.32
C TYR A 188 9.49 10.37 -5.15
N ARG A 189 9.51 11.07 -4.02
CA ARG A 189 10.54 12.09 -3.71
C ARG A 189 11.94 11.49 -3.63
N LYS A 190 12.07 10.26 -3.14
CA LYS A 190 13.36 9.56 -3.05
C LYS A 190 13.79 8.89 -4.35
N ASN A 191 12.95 8.90 -5.39
CA ASN A 191 13.37 8.46 -6.69
C ASN A 191 14.19 9.57 -7.35
N HIS A 192 15.52 9.42 -7.30
CA HIS A 192 16.47 10.36 -7.87
C HIS A 192 16.92 9.95 -9.27
N TYR A 193 16.25 8.98 -9.88
CA TYR A 193 16.48 8.63 -11.27
C TYR A 193 16.18 9.84 -12.17
N LYS A 194 17.09 10.10 -13.12
CA LYS A 194 16.94 11.23 -14.04
C LYS A 194 15.86 10.92 -15.09
N MET A 195 14.62 11.24 -14.76
CA MET A 195 13.47 11.03 -15.63
C MET A 195 13.67 11.73 -16.98
N ARG A 196 13.42 11.01 -18.08
CA ARG A 196 13.46 11.49 -19.46
C ARG A 196 12.34 12.47 -19.78
N ILE A 197 11.15 12.24 -19.21
CA ILE A 197 9.99 13.12 -19.34
C ILE A 197 9.72 13.73 -17.97
N ALA A 198 10.25 14.94 -17.75
CA ALA A 198 10.28 15.54 -16.42
C ALA A 198 8.90 15.71 -15.75
N ASN A 199 7.84 15.90 -16.52
CA ASN A 199 6.48 16.16 -16.00
C ASN A 199 5.53 14.97 -16.14
N ASP A 200 5.91 13.94 -16.89
CA ASP A 200 5.11 12.72 -17.05
C ASP A 200 6.04 11.52 -17.31
N PRO A 201 6.78 11.04 -16.29
CA PRO A 201 7.67 9.90 -16.42
C PRO A 201 6.97 8.73 -17.11
N THR A 202 7.59 8.22 -18.18
CA THR A 202 7.03 7.17 -19.07
C THR A 202 5.71 7.49 -19.79
N GLY A 203 5.14 8.69 -19.66
CA GLY A 203 3.83 9.02 -20.25
C GLY A 203 2.65 8.40 -19.50
N GLN A 204 2.81 8.10 -18.21
CA GLN A 204 1.81 7.40 -17.40
C GLN A 204 0.58 8.27 -17.12
N PHE A 205 0.71 9.59 -16.92
CA PHE A 205 -0.43 10.49 -16.78
C PHE A 205 -1.23 10.63 -18.07
N ALA A 206 -0.55 10.75 -19.21
CA ALA A 206 -1.21 10.72 -20.51
C ALA A 206 -1.98 9.40 -20.72
N PHE A 207 -1.36 8.27 -20.37
CA PHE A 207 -2.01 6.96 -20.38
C PHE A 207 -3.24 6.90 -19.47
N MET A 208 -3.17 7.43 -18.24
CA MET A 208 -4.33 7.47 -17.34
C MET A 208 -5.50 8.22 -17.96
N ARG A 209 -5.27 9.42 -18.51
CA ARG A 209 -6.32 10.20 -19.17
C ARG A 209 -6.93 9.48 -20.37
N GLU A 210 -6.09 8.84 -21.19
CA GLU A 210 -6.53 8.04 -22.33
C GLU A 210 -7.45 6.89 -21.90
N GLN A 211 -7.03 6.10 -20.91
CA GLN A 211 -7.79 4.92 -20.47
C GLN A 211 -9.09 5.31 -19.74
N LEU A 212 -9.05 6.33 -18.87
CA LEU A 212 -10.23 6.80 -18.14
C LEU A 212 -11.21 7.54 -19.06
N GLY A 213 -10.70 8.30 -20.05
CA GLY A 213 -11.52 8.92 -21.09
C GLY A 213 -12.22 7.88 -21.96
N THR A 214 -11.48 6.87 -22.42
CA THR A 214 -12.06 5.76 -23.19
C THR A 214 -13.11 5.01 -22.38
N ALA A 215 -12.83 4.72 -21.10
CA ALA A 215 -13.81 4.09 -20.22
C ALA A 215 -15.09 4.93 -20.09
N ARG A 216 -14.97 6.25 -19.92
CA ARG A 216 -16.13 7.16 -19.88
C ARG A 216 -16.94 7.11 -21.17
N ASP A 217 -16.28 7.22 -22.32
CA ASP A 217 -16.93 7.22 -23.64
C ASP A 217 -17.65 5.90 -23.92
N ASP A 218 -17.08 4.78 -23.45
CA ASP A 218 -17.62 3.43 -23.61
C ASP A 218 -18.63 3.05 -22.51
N ASN A 219 -18.99 3.96 -21.58
CA ASN A 219 -19.80 3.69 -20.39
C ASN A 219 -19.25 2.55 -19.49
N ARG A 220 -17.94 2.38 -19.46
CA ARG A 220 -17.22 1.47 -18.58
C ARG A 220 -16.75 2.21 -17.32
N THR A 221 -16.39 1.45 -16.29
CA THR A 221 -15.85 1.99 -15.04
C THR A 221 -14.41 1.55 -14.81
N ALA A 222 -13.72 2.17 -13.84
CA ALA A 222 -12.32 1.87 -13.57
C ALA A 222 -12.02 1.66 -12.08
N HIS A 223 -11.17 0.68 -11.78
CA HIS A 223 -10.43 0.61 -10.52
C HIS A 223 -8.99 1.06 -10.73
N ILE A 224 -8.43 1.73 -9.73
CA ILE A 224 -7.02 2.13 -9.74
C ILE A 224 -6.33 1.45 -8.55
N ILE A 225 -5.20 0.80 -8.82
CA ILE A 225 -4.30 0.26 -7.80
C ILE A 225 -2.91 0.85 -7.99
N ALA A 226 -2.24 1.16 -6.89
CA ALA A 226 -0.92 1.75 -6.89
C ALA A 226 -0.23 1.46 -5.55
N HIS A 227 1.08 1.66 -5.46
CA HIS A 227 1.79 1.43 -4.20
C HIS A 227 1.76 2.68 -3.30
N ILE A 228 2.46 3.74 -3.70
CA ILE A 228 2.61 4.98 -2.91
C ILE A 228 1.37 5.86 -3.07
N PRO A 229 0.67 6.22 -1.97
CA PRO A 229 -0.50 7.09 -2.03
C PRO A 229 -0.12 8.58 -2.20
N PRO A 230 -1.00 9.40 -2.83
CA PRO A 230 -0.90 10.85 -2.75
C PRO A 230 -1.23 11.37 -1.34
N GLY A 231 -0.91 12.64 -1.09
CA GLY A 231 -1.09 13.27 0.21
C GLY A 231 0.03 12.95 1.21
N ALA A 232 -0.25 13.24 2.47
CA ALA A 232 0.71 13.11 3.57
C ALA A 232 0.59 11.75 4.30
N PHE A 233 1.68 11.34 4.95
CA PHE A 233 1.68 10.20 5.86
C PHE A 233 1.05 10.61 7.19
N GLU A 234 -0.01 9.90 7.60
CA GLU A 234 -0.86 10.33 8.70
C GLU A 234 -0.18 10.26 10.08
N GLN A 235 0.76 9.35 10.28
CA GLN A 235 1.45 9.18 11.58
C GLN A 235 2.61 10.15 11.77
N SER A 236 3.05 10.87 10.72
CA SER A 236 4.22 11.75 10.78
C SER A 236 3.96 13.05 10.02
N PRO A 237 3.63 14.17 10.72
CA PRO A 237 3.09 15.37 10.10
C PRO A 237 3.97 15.99 9.00
N ASN A 238 5.29 15.83 9.07
CA ASN A 238 6.23 16.44 8.12
C ASN A 238 6.66 15.50 7.00
N VAL A 239 5.89 14.43 6.74
CA VAL A 239 6.25 13.38 5.77
C VAL A 239 5.23 13.31 4.64
N THR A 240 5.72 13.54 3.43
CA THR A 240 4.97 13.39 2.18
C THR A 240 5.81 12.58 1.20
N TRP A 241 5.17 11.68 0.44
CA TRP A 241 5.91 10.72 -0.38
C TRP A 241 6.13 11.20 -1.81
N LEU A 242 5.07 11.64 -2.48
CA LEU A 242 5.13 12.03 -3.89
C LEU A 242 5.69 13.43 -4.05
N GLN A 243 6.46 13.69 -5.11
CA GLN A 243 6.90 15.05 -5.44
C GLN A 243 5.68 15.96 -5.71
N ASP A 244 5.75 17.23 -5.31
CA ASP A 244 4.61 18.17 -5.32
C ASP A 244 3.87 18.23 -6.65
N LYS A 245 4.63 18.36 -7.75
CA LYS A 245 4.07 18.39 -9.11
C LYS A 245 3.30 17.11 -9.47
N PHE A 246 3.78 15.96 -9.04
CA PHE A 246 3.17 14.67 -9.36
C PHE A 246 1.99 14.37 -8.46
N ASN A 247 2.04 14.78 -7.19
CA ASN A 247 0.89 14.76 -6.30
C ASN A 247 -0.26 15.60 -6.90
N THR A 248 0.05 16.83 -7.31
CA THR A 248 -0.94 17.75 -7.89
C THR A 248 -1.54 17.18 -9.18
N GLU A 249 -0.70 16.73 -10.11
CA GLU A 249 -1.14 16.17 -11.39
C GLU A 249 -1.99 14.91 -11.21
N LEU A 250 -1.58 14.00 -10.32
CA LEU A 250 -2.35 12.80 -10.00
C LEU A 250 -3.73 13.16 -9.44
N LEU A 251 -3.79 14.08 -8.46
CA LEU A 251 -5.05 14.52 -7.89
C LEU A 251 -5.95 15.19 -8.93
N GLN A 252 -5.39 15.97 -9.86
CA GLN A 252 -6.17 16.59 -10.93
C GLN A 252 -6.84 15.55 -11.83
N ILE A 253 -6.10 14.50 -12.25
CA ILE A 253 -6.68 13.41 -13.05
C ILE A 253 -7.76 12.67 -12.25
N LEU A 254 -7.50 12.37 -10.98
CA LEU A 254 -8.49 11.69 -10.14
C LEU A 254 -9.76 12.51 -9.93
N ARG A 255 -9.66 13.84 -9.85
CA ARG A 255 -10.82 14.75 -9.82
C ARG A 255 -11.57 14.76 -11.16
N GLU A 256 -10.83 14.86 -12.25
CA GLU A 256 -11.39 14.93 -13.61
C GLU A 256 -12.21 13.69 -13.95
N TYR A 257 -11.82 12.51 -13.45
CA TYR A 257 -12.42 11.21 -13.75
C TYR A 257 -13.14 10.54 -12.57
N SER A 258 -13.52 11.30 -11.54
CA SER A 258 -14.19 10.75 -10.35
C SER A 258 -15.56 10.12 -10.63
N ASP A 259 -16.19 10.45 -11.76
CA ASP A 259 -17.46 9.90 -12.23
C ASP A 259 -17.35 8.43 -12.71
N VAL A 260 -16.18 8.03 -13.23
CA VAL A 260 -15.93 6.67 -13.76
C VAL A 260 -15.11 5.80 -12.82
N ILE A 261 -14.36 6.40 -11.90
CA ILE A 261 -13.51 5.68 -10.94
C ILE A 261 -14.37 5.11 -9.80
N ARG A 262 -14.27 3.80 -9.56
CA ARG A 262 -15.02 3.07 -8.54
C ARG A 262 -14.23 2.78 -7.26
N SER A 263 -12.91 2.62 -7.37
CA SER A 263 -12.03 2.58 -6.21
C SER A 263 -10.61 3.00 -6.55
N VAL A 264 -9.90 3.53 -5.56
CA VAL A 264 -8.45 3.78 -5.62
C VAL A 264 -7.82 3.15 -4.38
N LEU A 265 -6.91 2.20 -4.59
CA LEU A 265 -6.37 1.34 -3.54
C LEU A 265 -4.84 1.41 -3.50
N PHE A 266 -4.30 1.61 -2.30
CA PHE A 266 -2.88 1.82 -2.06
C PHE A 266 -2.32 0.92 -0.95
N GLY A 267 -0.99 0.91 -0.82
CA GLY A 267 -0.22 0.31 0.28
C GLY A 267 0.76 1.31 0.88
N HIS A 268 2.03 0.91 1.01
CA HIS A 268 3.20 1.73 1.36
C HIS A 268 3.25 2.26 2.79
N ASN A 269 2.16 2.80 3.33
CA ASN A 269 2.17 3.38 4.68
C ASN A 269 2.24 2.31 5.78
N HIS A 270 1.98 1.03 5.47
CA HIS A 270 1.85 -0.08 6.41
C HIS A 270 0.75 0.13 7.47
N ARG A 271 -0.14 1.09 7.27
CA ARG A 271 -1.20 1.46 8.21
C ARG A 271 -2.55 1.35 7.56
N ASP A 272 -3.55 1.03 8.38
CA ASP A 272 -4.93 1.08 7.94
C ASP A 272 -5.42 2.53 7.91
N SER A 273 -5.66 3.06 6.71
CA SER A 273 -6.16 4.41 6.57
C SER A 273 -6.99 4.58 5.30
N PHE A 274 -7.69 5.71 5.24
CA PHE A 274 -8.40 6.16 4.05
C PHE A 274 -8.09 7.64 3.79
N ARG A 275 -8.53 8.16 2.64
CA ARG A 275 -8.37 9.57 2.23
C ARG A 275 -9.61 10.05 1.52
N LEU A 276 -9.96 11.31 1.73
CA LEU A 276 -11.01 11.99 0.98
C LEU A 276 -10.40 12.83 -0.15
N LEU A 277 -10.87 12.63 -1.38
CA LEU A 277 -10.62 13.55 -2.47
C LEU A 277 -11.74 14.58 -2.54
N LYS A 278 -11.40 15.85 -2.31
CA LYS A 278 -12.32 16.97 -2.49
C LYS A 278 -12.18 17.62 -3.87
N GLY A 279 -13.31 18.09 -4.40
CA GLY A 279 -13.37 18.99 -5.54
C GLY A 279 -12.93 20.40 -5.16
N GLU A 280 -12.68 21.23 -6.18
CA GLU A 280 -12.27 22.64 -5.98
C GLU A 280 -13.36 23.47 -5.29
N ASP A 281 -14.62 23.06 -5.43
CA ASP A 281 -15.79 23.63 -4.75
C ASP A 281 -16.03 23.07 -3.34
N GLY A 282 -15.18 22.16 -2.88
CA GLY A 282 -15.29 21.48 -1.59
C GLY A 282 -16.19 20.24 -1.58
N SER A 283 -16.78 19.85 -2.71
CA SER A 283 -17.56 18.62 -2.84
C SER A 283 -16.72 17.37 -2.58
N SER A 284 -17.34 16.30 -2.09
CA SER A 284 -16.70 15.00 -1.88
C SER A 284 -16.77 14.16 -3.13
N LEU A 285 -15.63 13.97 -3.81
CA LEU A 285 -15.57 13.35 -5.13
C LEU A 285 -15.24 11.85 -5.07
N ALA A 286 -14.28 11.46 -4.24
CA ALA A 286 -13.86 10.06 -4.14
C ALA A 286 -13.25 9.75 -2.76
N ALA A 287 -13.20 8.47 -2.43
CA ALA A 287 -12.50 7.95 -1.27
C ALA A 287 -11.41 6.97 -1.70
N PHE A 288 -10.22 7.10 -1.10
CA PHE A 288 -9.10 6.19 -1.33
C PHE A 288 -8.86 5.36 -0.09
N PHE A 289 -8.41 4.11 -0.26
CA PHE A 289 -8.12 3.22 0.86
C PHE A 289 -6.67 2.75 0.80
N ILE A 290 -5.99 2.85 1.93
CA ILE A 290 -4.60 2.44 2.13
C ILE A 290 -4.62 1.21 3.03
N ALA A 291 -4.06 0.11 2.53
CA ALA A 291 -4.03 -1.15 3.26
C ALA A 291 -2.80 -1.22 4.19
N PRO A 292 -2.95 -1.78 5.40
CA PRO A 292 -1.83 -2.11 6.25
C PRO A 292 -1.01 -3.28 5.67
N ALA A 293 0.24 -3.36 6.12
CA ALA A 293 1.20 -4.31 5.60
C ALA A 293 0.96 -5.74 6.13
N VAL A 294 1.47 -6.71 5.37
CA VAL A 294 1.76 -8.05 5.91
C VAL A 294 3.00 -7.98 6.83
N SER A 295 4.00 -7.18 6.47
CA SER A 295 5.16 -6.94 7.33
C SER A 295 4.75 -6.26 8.64
N PRO A 296 5.23 -6.75 9.80
CA PRO A 296 5.04 -6.09 11.08
C PRO A 296 6.10 -5.02 11.36
N GLY A 297 7.05 -4.83 10.45
CA GLY A 297 8.18 -3.92 10.60
C GLY A 297 7.72 -2.48 10.79
N GLN A 298 8.12 -1.87 11.90
CA GLN A 298 7.88 -0.45 12.15
C GLN A 298 8.88 0.44 11.39
N PHE A 299 8.44 1.63 10.98
CA PHE A 299 9.35 2.62 10.42
C PHE A 299 10.14 3.34 11.52
N ASN A 300 11.36 3.73 11.21
CA ASN A 300 12.17 4.60 12.07
C ASN A 300 11.80 6.09 11.87
N LEU A 301 10.51 6.40 11.95
CA LEU A 301 9.98 7.77 11.81
C LEU A 301 9.27 8.21 13.11
N PRO A 302 9.37 9.49 13.51
CA PRO A 302 8.62 10.01 14.66
C PRO A 302 7.11 9.78 14.51
N GLY A 303 6.47 9.27 15.56
CA GLY A 303 5.04 8.96 15.56
C GLY A 303 4.69 7.60 14.97
N SER A 304 5.63 6.93 14.28
CA SER A 304 5.36 5.64 13.65
C SER A 304 5.13 4.53 14.68
N THR A 305 4.10 3.72 14.45
CA THR A 305 3.81 2.52 15.25
C THR A 305 4.15 1.25 14.47
N ALA A 306 4.23 0.10 15.13
CA ALA A 306 4.15 -1.18 14.40
C ALA A 306 2.70 -1.44 13.92
N ASN A 307 2.53 -2.47 13.08
CA ASN A 307 1.23 -3.07 12.76
C ASN A 307 1.27 -4.59 12.96
N ASN A 308 0.13 -5.21 13.24
CA ASN A 308 0.04 -6.66 13.11
C ASN A 308 0.01 -7.06 11.62
N PRO A 309 0.53 -8.25 11.28
CA PRO A 309 0.40 -8.84 9.95
C PRO A 309 -1.06 -9.00 9.56
N SER A 310 -1.40 -8.59 8.35
CA SER A 310 -2.79 -8.39 7.99
C SER A 310 -3.07 -8.55 6.49
N PHE A 311 -4.36 -8.67 6.15
CA PHE A 311 -4.88 -8.60 4.79
C PHE A 311 -6.33 -8.12 4.87
N ARG A 312 -6.89 -7.58 3.78
CA ARG A 312 -8.31 -7.17 3.76
C ARG A 312 -9.07 -7.81 2.63
N ILE A 313 -10.37 -7.98 2.87
CA ILE A 313 -11.35 -8.33 1.84
C ILE A 313 -12.18 -7.10 1.54
N ILE A 314 -12.30 -6.76 0.26
CA ILE A 314 -13.13 -5.67 -0.24
C ILE A 314 -14.32 -6.29 -0.96
N ASP A 315 -15.52 -5.95 -0.49
CA ASP A 315 -16.76 -6.45 -1.05
C ASP A 315 -17.39 -5.36 -1.93
N TYR A 316 -17.80 -5.72 -3.15
CA TYR A 316 -18.37 -4.82 -4.14
C TYR A 316 -19.81 -5.21 -4.50
N ASP A 317 -20.63 -4.21 -4.81
CA ASP A 317 -21.90 -4.45 -5.49
C ASP A 317 -21.70 -4.74 -6.99
N LYS A 318 -22.79 -5.10 -7.68
CA LYS A 318 -22.77 -5.40 -9.12
C LYS A 318 -22.34 -4.23 -10.02
N HIS A 319 -22.21 -3.01 -9.49
CA HIS A 319 -21.73 -1.84 -10.23
C HIS A 319 -20.35 -1.39 -9.71
N TRP A 320 -19.66 -2.27 -8.98
CA TRP A 320 -18.33 -2.05 -8.44
C TRP A 320 -18.24 -0.95 -7.37
N HIS A 321 -19.34 -0.58 -6.71
CA HIS A 321 -19.24 0.25 -5.52
C HIS A 321 -18.77 -0.59 -4.33
N ILE A 322 -17.82 -0.09 -3.54
CA ILE A 322 -17.37 -0.77 -2.32
C ILE A 322 -18.52 -0.82 -1.32
N THR A 323 -19.07 -2.01 -1.11
CA THR A 323 -20.11 -2.26 -0.12
C THR A 323 -19.58 -2.45 1.28
N ASP A 324 -18.37 -2.97 1.46
CA ASP A 324 -17.68 -3.02 2.75
C ASP A 324 -16.18 -3.30 2.56
N ILE A 325 -15.40 -2.99 3.60
CA ILE A 325 -14.01 -3.41 3.72
C ILE A 325 -13.87 -4.16 5.04
N ARG A 326 -13.50 -5.43 4.96
CA ARG A 326 -13.29 -6.31 6.11
C ARG A 326 -11.79 -6.51 6.32
N GLN A 327 -11.27 -5.91 7.37
CA GLN A 327 -9.86 -6.01 7.74
C GLN A 327 -9.65 -7.27 8.60
N TYR A 328 -8.71 -8.10 8.20
CA TYR A 328 -8.29 -9.28 8.95
C TYR A 328 -6.84 -9.11 9.41
N TYR A 329 -6.54 -9.65 10.57
CA TYR A 329 -5.20 -9.60 11.14
C TYR A 329 -4.86 -10.88 11.89
N VAL A 330 -3.58 -11.12 12.08
CA VAL A 330 -3.08 -12.16 12.98
C VAL A 330 -2.30 -11.48 14.09
N ASN A 331 -2.66 -11.75 15.36
CA ASN A 331 -1.92 -11.24 16.50
C ASN A 331 -0.51 -11.86 16.53
N LEU A 332 0.52 -11.08 16.20
CA LEU A 332 1.89 -11.57 16.04
C LEU A 332 2.47 -12.17 17.35
N PRO A 333 2.32 -11.54 18.53
CA PRO A 333 2.73 -12.14 19.80
C PRO A 333 2.07 -13.49 20.08
N GLU A 334 0.79 -13.65 19.75
CA GLU A 334 0.08 -14.91 19.93
C GLU A 334 0.50 -15.96 18.91
N LEU A 335 0.69 -15.58 17.65
CA LEU A 335 1.22 -16.47 16.61
C LEU A 335 2.62 -17.01 16.96
N ASN A 336 3.48 -16.16 17.54
CA ASN A 336 4.80 -16.59 18.00
C ASN A 336 4.75 -17.55 19.20
N LYS A 337 3.65 -17.61 19.95
CA LYS A 337 3.44 -18.59 21.03
C LYS A 337 2.73 -19.85 20.53
N ASN A 338 1.79 -19.68 19.62
CA ASN A 338 0.94 -20.72 19.07
C ASN A 338 0.95 -20.65 17.54
N PRO A 339 1.71 -21.52 16.85
CA PRO A 339 1.74 -21.57 15.38
C PRO A 339 0.37 -21.85 14.71
N GLY A 340 -0.64 -22.30 15.49
CA GLY A 340 -2.00 -22.51 15.02
C GLY A 340 -2.90 -21.26 15.09
N THR A 341 -2.39 -20.10 15.49
CA THR A 341 -3.18 -18.86 15.58
C THR A 341 -3.73 -18.45 14.23
N VAL A 342 -5.06 -18.32 14.14
CA VAL A 342 -5.76 -17.99 12.91
C VAL A 342 -5.91 -16.47 12.71
N ALA A 343 -6.25 -16.04 11.50
CA ALA A 343 -6.65 -14.66 11.28
C ALA A 343 -8.03 -14.39 11.89
N GLU A 344 -8.16 -13.23 12.53
CA GLU A 344 -9.40 -12.73 13.10
C GLU A 344 -9.91 -11.57 12.26
N LEU A 345 -11.24 -11.43 12.16
CA LEU A 345 -11.84 -10.20 11.65
C LEU A 345 -11.55 -9.11 12.68
N GLU A 346 -10.74 -8.12 12.30
CA GLU A 346 -10.48 -6.95 13.14
C GLU A 346 -11.73 -6.07 13.17
N TYR A 347 -12.24 -5.73 11.98
CA TYR A 347 -13.47 -4.97 11.83
C TYR A 347 -14.06 -5.07 10.40
N SER A 348 -15.36 -4.80 10.31
CA SER A 348 -16.05 -4.37 9.08
C SER A 348 -16.10 -2.85 9.09
N PHE A 349 -15.66 -2.19 8.01
CA PHE A 349 -15.54 -0.74 7.94
C PHE A 349 -16.88 -0.05 8.19
N LYS A 350 -17.94 -0.52 7.53
CA LYS A 350 -19.27 0.05 7.75
C LYS A 350 -19.76 -0.12 9.18
N HIS A 351 -19.54 -1.30 9.77
CA HIS A 351 -19.96 -1.56 11.14
C HIS A 351 -19.14 -0.77 12.17
N ALA A 352 -17.82 -0.65 11.98
CA ALA A 352 -16.93 0.05 12.90
C ALA A 352 -17.20 1.56 12.97
N TYR A 353 -17.67 2.12 11.86
CA TYR A 353 -17.87 3.56 11.67
C TYR A 353 -19.34 3.95 11.48
N ASP A 354 -20.29 3.05 11.77
CA ASP A 354 -21.74 3.27 11.71
C ASP A 354 -22.22 3.85 10.36
N ILE A 355 -21.74 3.30 9.25
CA ILE A 355 -22.16 3.70 7.89
C ILE A 355 -23.33 2.83 7.44
N GLU A 356 -24.52 3.42 7.36
CA GLU A 356 -25.76 2.72 6.97
C GLU A 356 -26.01 2.70 5.46
N SER A 357 -25.36 3.60 4.72
CA SER A 357 -25.44 3.71 3.25
C SER A 357 -25.20 2.37 2.56
N LYS A 358 -25.85 2.10 1.42
CA LYS A 358 -25.75 0.80 0.74
C LYS A 358 -24.30 0.42 0.39
N TYR A 359 -23.52 1.40 -0.01
CA TYR A 359 -22.08 1.31 -0.28
C TYR A 359 -21.38 2.50 0.40
N ILE A 360 -20.06 2.43 0.55
CA ILE A 360 -19.23 3.48 1.14
C ILE A 360 -19.01 4.56 0.07
N SER A 361 -19.70 5.70 0.20
CA SER A 361 -19.54 6.84 -0.70
C SER A 361 -18.49 7.83 -0.19
N ALA A 362 -18.05 8.75 -1.06
CA ALA A 362 -17.17 9.85 -0.65
C ALA A 362 -17.82 10.75 0.43
N GLU A 363 -19.14 10.91 0.38
CA GLU A 363 -19.90 11.67 1.37
C GLU A 363 -19.93 10.93 2.74
N ASP A 364 -20.05 9.60 2.75
CA ASP A 364 -19.94 8.83 3.99
C ASP A 364 -18.57 9.00 4.65
N ILE A 365 -17.50 9.03 3.84
CA ILE A 365 -16.13 9.25 4.31
C ILE A 365 -15.95 10.68 4.83
N ASN A 366 -16.48 11.69 4.15
CA ASN A 366 -16.48 13.07 4.64
C ASN A 366 -17.19 13.18 6.00
N ASN A 367 -18.38 12.59 6.13
CA ASN A 367 -19.14 12.58 7.38
C ASN A 367 -18.40 11.85 8.50
N LEU A 368 -17.73 10.74 8.19
CA LEU A 368 -16.86 10.05 9.13
C LEU A 368 -15.70 10.94 9.59
N ILE A 369 -15.02 11.64 8.67
CA ILE A 369 -13.93 12.57 9.02
C ILE A 369 -14.43 13.67 9.95
N GLN A 370 -15.59 14.28 9.68
CA GLN A 370 -16.13 15.30 10.59
C GLN A 370 -16.44 14.72 11.97
N ARG A 371 -17.03 13.51 12.05
CA ARG A 371 -17.25 12.82 13.34
C ARG A 371 -15.95 12.53 14.09
N LEU A 372 -14.87 12.16 13.39
CA LEU A 372 -13.55 11.89 13.99
C LEU A 372 -12.92 13.13 14.63
N LYS A 373 -13.26 14.34 14.16
CA LYS A 373 -12.81 15.59 14.78
C LYS A 373 -13.47 15.82 16.14
N ASP A 374 -14.76 15.52 16.23
CA ASP A 374 -15.62 15.85 17.38
C ASP A 374 -15.74 14.72 18.42
N ASP A 375 -15.52 13.46 18.03
CA ASP A 375 -15.63 12.28 18.89
C ASP A 375 -14.27 11.62 19.14
N ASP A 376 -13.69 11.92 20.31
CA ASP A 376 -12.42 11.33 20.75
C ASP A 376 -12.47 9.80 20.83
N ARG A 377 -13.59 9.18 21.21
CA ARG A 377 -13.68 7.71 21.31
C ARG A 377 -13.69 7.07 19.94
N LEU A 378 -14.35 7.70 18.97
CA LEU A 378 -14.31 7.28 17.58
C LEU A 378 -12.89 7.41 17.01
N PHE A 379 -12.18 8.50 17.35
CA PHE A 379 -10.78 8.68 16.94
C PHE A 379 -9.83 7.67 17.60
N GLU A 380 -10.04 7.34 18.88
CA GLU A 380 -9.28 6.28 19.57
C GLU A 380 -9.50 4.92 18.91
N ARG A 381 -10.73 4.61 18.48
CA ARG A 381 -11.05 3.41 17.70
C ARG A 381 -10.32 3.40 16.35
N TYR A 382 -10.38 4.50 15.60
CA TYR A 382 -9.62 4.65 14.35
C TYR A 382 -8.11 4.49 14.58
N SER A 383 -7.55 5.08 15.64
CA SER A 383 -6.13 4.96 16.00
C SER A 383 -5.71 3.52 16.28
N PHE A 384 -6.58 2.74 16.95
CA PHE A 384 -6.34 1.33 17.19
C PHE A 384 -6.26 0.54 15.88
N TYR A 385 -7.24 0.72 14.99
CA TYR A 385 -7.28 0.05 13.68
C TYR A 385 -6.15 0.51 12.75
N ASN A 386 -5.72 1.78 12.81
CA ASN A 386 -4.60 2.28 12.02
C ASN A 386 -3.31 1.49 12.26
N SER A 387 -3.10 1.03 13.50
CA SER A 387 -1.99 0.14 13.88
C SER A 387 -2.31 -1.36 13.79
N VAL A 388 -3.47 -1.74 13.24
CA VAL A 388 -3.97 -3.12 13.19
C VAL A 388 -3.90 -3.79 14.58
N GLY A 389 -4.32 -3.06 15.62
CA GLY A 389 -4.28 -3.52 17.00
C GLY A 389 -2.89 -3.75 17.61
N ALA A 390 -1.80 -3.30 16.97
CA ALA A 390 -0.45 -3.43 17.53
C ALA A 390 -0.14 -2.36 18.60
N SER A 391 -0.83 -1.21 18.57
CA SER A 391 -0.71 -0.16 19.58
C SER A 391 -2.06 0.08 20.27
N SER A 392 -2.06 0.02 21.60
CA SER A 392 -3.20 0.45 22.42
C SER A 392 -3.15 1.93 22.82
N LYS A 393 -2.07 2.64 22.44
CA LYS A 393 -1.91 4.06 22.74
C LYS A 393 -2.46 4.87 21.58
N PRO A 394 -3.56 5.64 21.78
CA PRO A 394 -4.12 6.47 20.71
C PRO A 394 -3.24 7.67 20.42
N PHE A 395 -3.32 8.18 19.19
CA PHE A 395 -2.65 9.41 18.79
C PHE A 395 -3.29 10.63 19.47
N LYS A 396 -2.47 11.60 19.89
CA LYS A 396 -2.91 12.80 20.63
C LYS A 396 -2.11 14.03 20.20
N GLY A 397 -2.68 15.22 20.43
CA GLY A 397 -2.08 16.50 20.06
C GLY A 397 -1.72 16.53 18.57
N GLN A 398 -0.52 17.02 18.24
CA GLN A 398 -0.05 17.12 16.85
C GLN A 398 -0.17 15.82 16.03
N TRP A 399 -0.11 14.65 16.68
CA TRP A 399 -0.27 13.38 15.97
C TRP A 399 -1.73 13.14 15.59
N LYS A 400 -2.68 13.46 16.47
CA LYS A 400 -4.11 13.44 16.13
C LYS A 400 -4.41 14.42 15.00
N ASP A 401 -3.86 15.63 15.08
CA ASP A 401 -4.04 16.67 14.06
C ASP A 401 -3.46 16.23 12.71
N ALA A 402 -2.27 15.59 12.70
CA ALA A 402 -1.66 15.02 11.50
C ALA A 402 -2.56 13.98 10.82
N HIS A 403 -3.19 13.10 11.60
CA HIS A 403 -4.16 12.15 11.07
C HIS A 403 -5.36 12.86 10.46
N LEU A 404 -6.03 13.74 11.21
CA LEU A 404 -7.23 14.44 10.72
C LEU A 404 -6.95 15.25 9.45
N CYS A 405 -5.84 15.99 9.40
CA CYS A 405 -5.44 16.74 8.22
C CYS A 405 -5.11 15.82 7.04
N ALA A 406 -4.40 14.71 7.26
CA ALA A 406 -4.03 13.79 6.19
C ALA A 406 -5.25 13.04 5.62
N LEU A 407 -6.24 12.71 6.45
CA LEU A 407 -7.49 12.08 6.01
C LEU A 407 -8.28 13.01 5.08
N GLU A 408 -8.29 14.31 5.36
CA GLU A 408 -9.15 15.30 4.69
C GLU A 408 -8.50 16.04 3.52
N TYR A 409 -7.18 16.27 3.56
CA TYR A 409 -6.47 17.12 2.63
C TYR A 409 -5.31 16.39 1.94
N LEU A 410 -5.51 16.09 0.66
CA LEU A 410 -4.51 15.45 -0.20
C LEU A 410 -3.59 16.45 -0.90
N ASP A 411 -4.06 17.66 -1.16
CA ASP A 411 -3.23 18.76 -1.67
C ASP A 411 -2.30 19.25 -0.55
N TYR A 412 -1.02 19.37 -0.84
CA TYR A 412 -0.03 19.69 0.18
C TYR A 412 -0.25 21.05 0.82
N ASP A 413 -0.58 22.09 0.04
CA ASP A 413 -0.83 23.43 0.60
C ASP A 413 -2.02 23.44 1.58
N ALA A 414 -3.08 22.69 1.26
CA ALA A 414 -4.24 22.54 2.14
C ALA A 414 -3.91 21.74 3.40
N TYR A 415 -3.12 20.67 3.26
CA TYR A 415 -2.62 19.87 4.37
C TYR A 415 -1.78 20.70 5.35
N TRP A 416 -0.81 21.47 4.85
CA TRP A 416 0.03 22.34 5.69
C TRP A 416 -0.80 23.44 6.36
N SER A 417 -1.73 24.04 5.62
CA SER A 417 -2.66 25.03 6.18
C SER A 417 -3.52 24.46 7.31
N CYS A 418 -3.92 23.20 7.21
CA CYS A 418 -4.64 22.49 8.28
C CYS A 418 -3.76 22.33 9.52
N LEU A 419 -2.51 21.84 9.38
CA LEU A 419 -1.59 21.68 10.51
C LEU A 419 -1.27 23.00 11.23
N ASP A 420 -1.13 24.10 10.49
CA ASP A 420 -0.83 25.41 11.05
C ASP A 420 -1.97 25.97 11.92
N GLN A 421 -3.22 25.68 11.55
CA GLN A 421 -4.39 26.04 12.36
C GLN A 421 -4.40 25.30 13.72
N HIS A 422 -3.73 24.15 13.82
CA HIS A 422 -3.56 23.37 15.04
C HIS A 422 -2.27 23.70 15.82
N HIS A 423 -1.53 24.75 15.44
CA HIS A 423 -0.25 25.15 16.06
C HIS A 423 0.83 24.06 16.09
N VAL A 424 0.85 23.17 15.10
CA VAL A 424 1.92 22.18 14.94
C VAL A 424 3.19 22.90 14.49
N THR A 425 4.23 22.93 15.32
CA THR A 425 5.49 23.59 14.96
C THR A 425 6.15 22.85 13.80
N GLN A 426 6.15 23.49 12.61
CA GLN A 426 6.79 22.98 11.41
C GLN A 426 8.31 22.81 11.65
N SER A 427 8.81 21.60 11.41
CA SER A 427 10.21 21.44 10.99
C SER A 427 10.19 21.30 9.47
N PRO A 428 11.20 21.79 8.73
CA PRO A 428 11.25 21.60 7.29
C PRO A 428 11.06 20.12 6.94
N PRO A 429 10.43 19.78 5.79
CA PRO A 429 10.22 18.40 5.37
C PRO A 429 11.53 17.63 5.50
N THR A 430 11.57 16.63 6.36
CA THR A 430 12.74 15.78 6.48
C THR A 430 12.66 14.75 5.37
N ASP A 431 13.56 14.84 4.40
CA ASP A 431 13.99 13.65 3.65
C ASP A 431 14.26 12.58 4.71
N GLY A 432 13.56 11.46 4.71
CA GLY A 432 13.64 10.42 5.75
C GLY A 432 15.02 9.77 5.84
N ILE A 433 16.03 10.55 6.20
CA ILE A 433 17.43 10.20 6.36
C ILE A 433 17.56 9.66 7.77
N SER A 434 17.70 8.35 7.86
CA SER A 434 18.36 7.74 9.00
C SER A 434 19.74 8.37 9.16
N SER A 435 19.95 9.10 10.26
CA SER A 435 21.22 9.74 10.60
C SER A 435 22.33 8.76 11.00
N SER A 436 22.25 7.48 10.63
CA SER A 436 23.28 6.49 10.94
C SER A 436 24.32 6.28 9.83
N ASN A 437 24.15 6.82 8.61
CA ASN A 437 25.03 6.50 7.47
C ASN A 437 25.73 7.69 6.79
N VAL A 438 25.50 8.94 7.22
CA VAL A 438 26.10 10.12 6.57
C VAL A 438 27.62 10.20 6.79
N PHE A 439 28.16 9.57 7.84
CA PHE A 439 29.60 9.59 8.13
C PHE A 439 30.46 8.64 7.26
N LEU A 440 29.85 7.67 6.56
CA LEU A 440 30.59 6.71 5.74
C LEU A 440 30.65 7.11 4.26
N ALA A 441 29.63 7.81 3.73
CA ALA A 441 29.60 8.22 2.34
C ALA A 441 30.60 9.36 2.02
N LEU A 442 30.81 10.29 2.96
CA LEU A 442 31.75 11.42 2.77
C LEU A 442 33.22 10.98 2.73
N CYS A 443 33.57 9.85 3.36
CA CYS A 443 34.95 9.36 3.37
C CYS A 443 35.36 8.68 2.06
N PHE A 444 34.43 8.06 1.32
CA PHE A 444 34.76 7.41 0.04
C PHE A 444 34.95 8.42 -1.11
N SER A 445 34.18 9.50 -1.12
CA SER A 445 34.31 10.55 -2.16
C SER A 445 35.61 11.34 -2.04
N ILE A 446 36.12 11.55 -0.82
CA ILE A 446 37.37 12.28 -0.59
C ILE A 446 38.59 11.40 -0.90
N MET A 447 38.51 10.08 -0.67
CA MET A 447 39.63 9.18 -0.96
C MET A 447 39.84 8.93 -2.46
N TYR A 448 38.78 9.03 -3.28
CA TYR A 448 38.90 8.92 -4.75
C TYR A 448 39.61 10.13 -5.38
N PHE A 449 39.43 11.34 -4.82
CA PHE A 449 40.08 12.55 -5.33
C PHE A 449 41.56 12.68 -4.95
N ILE A 450 41.98 12.07 -3.83
CA ILE A 450 43.37 12.12 -3.36
C ILE A 450 44.26 11.08 -4.06
N LEU A 451 43.69 10.01 -4.62
CA LEU A 451 44.45 8.95 -5.29
C LEU A 451 44.58 9.13 -6.82
N TYR A 452 43.87 10.08 -7.43
CA TYR A 452 43.87 10.30 -8.88
C TYR A 452 44.04 11.78 -9.31
N SER A 453 44.65 12.61 -8.46
CA SER A 453 45.12 13.96 -8.84
C SER A 453 46.64 14.04 -8.81
#